data_AF-A0A7W9SPN6-F1
#
_entry.id   AF-A0A7W9SPN6-F1
#
_cell.length_a   1.000
_cell.length_b   1.000
_cell.length_c   1.000
_cell.angle_alpha   90.00
_cell.angle_beta   90.00
_cell.angle_gamma   90.00
#
_symmetry.space_group_name_H-M   'P 1'
#
loop_
_entity.id
_entity.type
_entity.pdbx_description
1 polymer ?
#
loop_
_entity_poly.entity_id
_entity_poly.type
_entity_poly.pdbx_seq_one_letter_code
_entity_poly.pdbx_strand_id
1 'polypeptide(L)'
;MKPVAMISLLAVSLLACTPSTQAQTRVQELYGKAQQALKAGDIPGASKLAREVLQKNTDKKAWYYGNLVYEANQLLGLVALREGKVAAAKSYLLAAGKTPGSPQLSSFGPTMTLAQELLKKGEKQAVLDFLDEVAAFWATPKPGQPASLKALMDGHAAQLRQWKAEIRAGKQPTLNRVR
;
A
#
# COMPACT_ATOMS: atom_id res chain seq x y z
N MET A 1 -33.53 33.38 49.19
CA MET A 1 -32.73 33.69 47.99
C MET A 1 -31.34 34.11 48.42
N LYS A 2 -30.30 33.33 48.08
CA LYS A 2 -28.88 33.67 48.19
C LYS A 2 -28.21 33.21 46.89
N PRO A 3 -27.32 33.98 46.25
CA PRO A 3 -26.67 33.54 45.03
C PRO A 3 -25.48 32.65 45.37
N VAL A 4 -25.33 31.53 44.67
CA VAL A 4 -24.09 30.75 44.62
C VAL A 4 -23.43 31.07 43.29
N ALA A 5 -22.24 31.67 43.35
CA ALA A 5 -21.41 31.94 42.18
C ALA A 5 -20.86 30.61 41.63
N MET A 6 -21.15 30.33 40.36
CA MET A 6 -20.48 29.26 39.62
C MET A 6 -19.03 29.67 39.32
N ILE A 7 -18.08 28.91 39.84
CA ILE A 7 -16.70 28.94 39.38
C ILE A 7 -16.62 27.97 38.19
N SER A 8 -16.59 28.51 36.98
CA SER A 8 -16.26 27.78 35.76
C SER A 8 -14.77 27.43 35.77
N LEU A 9 -14.45 26.18 36.09
CA LEU A 9 -13.12 25.63 35.88
C LEU A 9 -13.04 25.12 34.43
N LEU A 10 -12.49 25.93 33.53
CA LEU A 10 -12.06 25.51 32.21
C LEU A 10 -10.92 24.49 32.36
N ALA A 11 -11.25 23.21 32.32
CA ALA A 11 -10.26 22.16 32.09
C ALA A 11 -9.80 22.25 30.62
N VAL A 12 -8.71 22.99 30.39
CA VAL A 12 -7.92 22.87 29.16
C VAL A 12 -7.35 21.46 29.15
N SER A 13 -8.07 20.55 28.51
CA SER A 13 -7.59 19.20 28.26
C SER A 13 -6.43 19.31 27.26
N LEU A 14 -5.20 19.28 27.76
CA LEU A 14 -4.04 18.96 26.93
C LEU A 14 -4.36 17.62 26.25
N LEU A 15 -4.46 17.62 24.91
CA LEU A 15 -4.43 16.39 24.14
C LEU A 15 -3.08 15.72 24.40
N ALA A 16 -3.04 14.83 25.38
CA ALA A 16 -2.01 13.82 25.47
C ALA A 16 -2.13 12.98 24.20
N CYS A 17 -1.18 13.16 23.28
CA CYS A 17 -1.02 12.31 22.12
C CYS A 17 -0.91 10.88 22.64
N THR A 18 -1.93 10.07 22.41
CA THR A 18 -1.92 8.68 22.89
C THR A 18 -0.68 7.97 22.34
N PRO A 19 -0.01 7.09 23.11
CA PRO A 19 1.20 6.39 22.63
C PRO A 19 0.95 5.61 21.32
N SER A 20 -0.31 5.22 21.06
CA SER A 20 -0.75 4.69 19.76
C SER A 20 -0.54 5.67 18.60
N THR A 21 -0.90 6.95 18.74
CA THR A 21 -0.73 7.95 17.66
C THR A 21 0.75 8.19 17.36
N GLN A 22 1.61 8.22 18.38
CA GLN A 22 3.04 8.50 18.21
C GLN A 22 3.81 7.33 17.56
N ALA A 23 3.45 6.09 17.90
CA ALA A 23 3.99 4.90 17.23
C ALA A 23 3.53 4.79 15.76
N GLN A 24 2.29 5.19 15.47
CA GLN A 24 1.76 5.23 14.10
C GLN A 24 2.58 6.18 13.21
N THR A 25 2.89 7.37 13.70
CA THR A 25 3.72 8.35 12.97
C THR A 25 5.11 7.79 12.67
N ARG A 26 5.73 7.06 13.62
CA ARG A 26 7.13 6.62 13.48
C ARG A 26 7.36 5.61 12.35
N VAL A 27 6.45 4.65 12.14
CA VAL A 27 6.61 3.66 11.05
C VAL A 27 6.32 4.30 9.68
N GLN A 28 5.36 5.22 9.60
CA GLN A 28 5.09 5.98 8.37
C GLN A 28 6.25 6.92 8.02
N GLU A 29 6.86 7.58 9.00
CA GLU A 29 8.09 8.38 8.82
C GLU A 29 9.25 7.51 8.31
N LEU A 30 9.40 6.30 8.85
CA LEU A 30 10.41 5.35 8.41
C LEU A 30 10.22 4.97 6.94
N TYR A 31 8.98 4.74 6.51
CA TYR A 31 8.67 4.53 5.11
C TYR A 31 8.99 5.78 4.26
N GLY A 32 8.65 6.97 4.74
CA GLY A 32 9.04 8.23 4.07
C GLY A 32 10.54 8.37 3.86
N LYS A 33 11.36 7.98 4.86
CA LYS A 33 12.82 7.93 4.74
C LYS A 33 13.28 6.89 3.73
N ALA A 34 12.66 5.71 3.69
CA ALA A 34 12.97 4.68 2.70
C ALA A 34 12.73 5.20 1.27
N GLN A 35 11.62 5.92 1.04
CA GLN A 35 11.31 6.53 -0.24
C GLN A 35 12.34 7.60 -0.63
N GLN A 36 12.76 8.44 0.32
CA GLN A 36 13.79 9.45 0.09
C GLN A 36 15.14 8.81 -0.26
N ALA A 37 15.57 7.78 0.47
CA ALA A 37 16.78 7.02 0.18
C ALA A 37 16.73 6.41 -1.23
N LEU A 38 15.60 5.81 -1.63
CA LEU A 38 15.44 5.27 -2.97
C LEU A 38 15.55 6.36 -4.04
N LYS A 39 14.93 7.52 -3.83
CA LYS A 39 15.02 8.66 -4.75
C LYS A 39 16.44 9.22 -4.87
N ALA A 40 17.17 9.25 -3.76
CA ALA A 40 18.57 9.69 -3.71
C ALA A 40 19.57 8.66 -4.30
N GLY A 41 19.12 7.45 -4.66
CA GLY A 41 19.99 6.39 -5.15
C GLY A 41 20.71 5.61 -4.05
N ASP A 42 20.42 5.86 -2.78
CA ASP A 42 20.91 5.06 -1.65
C ASP A 42 20.15 3.73 -1.58
N ILE A 43 20.56 2.79 -2.44
CA ILE A 43 19.95 1.47 -2.56
C ILE A 43 20.05 0.66 -1.27
N PRO A 44 21.22 0.57 -0.59
CA PRO A 44 21.33 -0.14 0.67
C PRO A 44 20.46 0.47 1.79
N GLY A 45 20.45 1.80 1.92
CA GLY A 45 19.63 2.50 2.92
C GLY A 45 18.14 2.32 2.66
N ALA A 46 17.69 2.45 1.41
CA ALA A 46 16.31 2.20 1.03
C ALA A 46 15.87 0.77 1.38
N SER A 47 16.71 -0.22 1.06
CA SER A 47 16.44 -1.63 1.38
C SER A 47 16.32 -1.86 2.88
N LYS A 48 17.27 -1.33 3.66
CA LYS A 48 17.29 -1.46 5.12
C LYS A 48 16.04 -0.86 5.75
N LEU A 49 15.73 0.38 5.40
CA LEU A 49 14.59 1.12 5.97
C LEU A 49 13.26 0.44 5.62
N ALA A 50 13.09 -0.04 4.38
CA ALA A 50 11.86 -0.73 3.98
C ALA A 50 11.67 -2.08 4.69
N ARG A 51 12.74 -2.84 4.94
CA ARG A 51 12.66 -4.06 5.79
C ARG A 51 12.28 -3.71 7.22
N GLU A 52 12.85 -2.63 7.75
CA GLU A 52 12.56 -2.16 9.10
C GLU A 52 11.09 -1.70 9.22
N VAL A 53 10.50 -1.10 8.16
CA VAL A 53 9.05 -0.84 8.09
C VAL A 53 8.26 -2.12 8.26
N LEU A 54 8.57 -3.17 7.48
CA LEU A 54 7.86 -4.46 7.58
C LEU A 54 8.01 -5.11 8.96
N GLN A 55 9.19 -4.98 9.60
CA GLN A 55 9.45 -5.52 10.93
C GLN A 55 8.71 -4.74 12.03
N LYS A 56 8.63 -3.41 11.92
CA LYS A 56 8.02 -2.55 12.96
C LYS A 56 6.52 -2.34 12.78
N ASN A 57 5.99 -2.54 11.58
CA ASN A 57 4.56 -2.51 11.29
C ASN A 57 3.89 -3.76 11.89
N THR A 58 3.65 -3.75 13.20
CA THR A 58 3.15 -4.90 13.98
C THR A 58 1.68 -4.80 14.34
N ASP A 59 1.11 -3.59 14.35
CA ASP A 59 -0.30 -3.38 14.63
C ASP A 59 -1.17 -3.73 13.41
N LYS A 60 -1.58 -5.00 13.34
CA LYS A 60 -2.46 -5.52 12.27
C LYS A 60 -3.85 -4.89 12.24
N LYS A 61 -4.28 -4.21 13.31
CA LYS A 61 -5.59 -3.53 13.38
C LYS A 61 -5.51 -2.08 12.92
N ALA A 62 -4.30 -1.52 12.76
CA ALA A 62 -4.13 -0.19 12.24
C ALA A 62 -4.72 -0.09 10.82
N TRP A 63 -5.50 0.97 10.58
CA TRP A 63 -6.17 1.18 9.29
C TRP A 63 -5.21 1.26 8.10
N TYR A 64 -3.95 1.65 8.34
CA TYR A 64 -2.89 1.76 7.34
C TYR A 64 -1.98 0.51 7.27
N TYR A 65 -2.18 -0.51 8.10
CA TYR A 65 -1.28 -1.67 8.20
C TYR A 65 -1.00 -2.29 6.83
N GLY A 66 -2.06 -2.63 6.09
CA GLY A 66 -1.92 -3.24 4.77
C GLY A 66 -1.35 -2.28 3.72
N ASN A 67 -1.49 -0.97 3.92
CA ASN A 67 -0.85 0.03 3.06
C ASN A 67 0.67 -0.04 3.19
N LEU A 68 1.21 -0.08 4.41
CA LEU A 68 2.65 -0.18 4.64
C LEU A 68 3.23 -1.53 4.20
N VAL A 69 2.49 -2.64 4.38
CA VAL A 69 2.89 -3.94 3.83
C VAL A 69 3.02 -3.86 2.30
N TYR A 70 2.03 -3.29 1.61
CA TYR A 70 2.04 -3.14 0.17
C TYR A 70 3.22 -2.29 -0.30
N GLU A 71 3.31 -1.07 0.23
CA GLU A 71 4.24 -0.04 -0.21
C GLU A 71 5.71 -0.38 0.09
N ALA A 72 6.01 -0.97 1.25
CA ALA A 72 7.38 -1.39 1.57
C ALA A 72 7.85 -2.54 0.66
N ASN A 73 6.95 -3.48 0.30
CA ASN A 73 7.29 -4.54 -0.65
C ASN A 73 7.47 -3.99 -2.08
N GLN A 74 6.65 -3.05 -2.53
CA GLN A 74 6.87 -2.35 -3.81
C GLN A 74 8.26 -1.72 -3.86
N LEU A 75 8.64 -1.00 -2.81
CA LEU A 75 9.95 -0.35 -2.69
C LEU A 75 11.10 -1.38 -2.71
N LEU A 76 10.98 -2.47 -1.97
CA LEU A 76 11.97 -3.55 -1.95
C LEU A 76 12.13 -4.24 -3.30
N GLY A 77 11.04 -4.42 -4.05
CA GLY A 77 11.13 -4.96 -5.41
C GLY A 77 11.80 -4.00 -6.38
N LEU A 78 11.53 -2.68 -6.27
CA LEU A 78 12.23 -1.67 -7.08
C LEU A 78 13.73 -1.62 -6.76
N VAL A 79 14.10 -1.73 -5.48
CA VAL A 79 15.50 -1.92 -5.06
C VAL A 79 16.09 -3.17 -5.72
N ALA A 80 15.42 -4.31 -5.63
CA ALA A 80 15.89 -5.56 -6.22
C ALA A 80 16.09 -5.43 -7.74
N LEU A 81 15.21 -4.74 -8.46
CA LEU A 81 15.40 -4.47 -9.89
C LEU A 81 16.64 -3.63 -10.19
N ARG A 82 16.95 -2.62 -9.37
CA ARG A 82 18.17 -1.80 -9.53
C ARG A 82 19.45 -2.59 -9.26
N GLU A 83 19.36 -3.61 -8.43
CA GLU A 83 20.46 -4.54 -8.16
C GLU A 83 20.53 -5.71 -9.17
N GLY A 84 19.68 -5.73 -10.20
CA GLY A 84 19.60 -6.82 -11.17
C GLY A 84 18.98 -8.12 -10.63
N LYS A 85 18.42 -8.11 -9.41
CA LYS A 85 17.85 -9.26 -8.71
C LYS A 85 16.37 -9.47 -9.10
N VAL A 86 16.13 -9.83 -10.37
CA VAL A 86 14.76 -9.95 -10.92
C VAL A 86 13.91 -10.98 -10.16
N ALA A 87 14.48 -12.14 -9.79
CA ALA A 87 13.77 -13.15 -9.02
C ALA A 87 13.28 -12.60 -7.65
N ALA A 88 14.12 -11.83 -6.95
CA ALA A 88 13.73 -11.21 -5.68
C ALA A 88 12.64 -10.14 -5.89
N ALA A 89 12.72 -9.36 -6.98
CA ALA A 89 11.70 -8.37 -7.31
C ALA A 89 10.32 -9.02 -7.52
N LYS A 90 10.26 -10.18 -8.19
CA LYS A 90 9.02 -10.97 -8.34
C LYS A 90 8.44 -11.40 -6.99
N SER A 91 9.29 -11.90 -6.10
CA SER A 91 8.85 -12.31 -4.76
C SER A 91 8.28 -11.14 -3.95
N TYR A 92 8.92 -9.96 -4.02
CA TYR A 92 8.37 -8.77 -3.37
C TYR A 92 7.08 -8.28 -4.02
N LEU A 93 6.95 -8.37 -5.35
CA LEU A 93 5.70 -8.03 -6.03
C LEU A 93 4.55 -8.90 -5.51
N LEU A 94 4.74 -10.21 -5.44
CA LEU A 94 3.72 -11.14 -4.93
C LEU A 94 3.41 -10.87 -3.46
N ALA A 95 4.43 -10.59 -2.64
CA ALA A 95 4.24 -10.23 -1.23
C ALA A 95 3.46 -8.92 -1.06
N ALA A 96 3.64 -7.94 -1.94
CA ALA A 96 2.82 -6.73 -1.95
C ALA A 96 1.35 -7.05 -2.25
N GLY A 97 1.08 -7.88 -3.26
CA GLY A 97 -0.27 -8.32 -3.62
C GLY A 97 -1.01 -9.02 -2.48
N LYS A 98 -0.30 -9.83 -1.68
CA LYS A 98 -0.83 -10.59 -0.53
C LYS A 98 -1.14 -9.75 0.72
N THR A 99 -1.11 -8.43 0.61
CA THR A 99 -1.52 -7.54 1.69
C THR A 99 -2.99 -7.81 2.10
N PRO A 100 -3.36 -7.66 3.38
CA PRO A 100 -4.79 -7.66 3.79
C PRO A 100 -5.58 -6.47 3.21
N GLY A 101 -4.89 -5.54 2.54
CA GLY A 101 -5.44 -4.31 2.01
C GLY A 101 -5.63 -3.24 3.09
N SER A 102 -6.17 -2.10 2.68
CA SER A 102 -6.47 -0.95 3.55
C SER A 102 -7.62 -0.15 2.94
N PRO A 103 -8.30 0.74 3.69
CA PRO A 103 -9.29 1.63 3.10
C PRO A 103 -8.75 2.42 1.91
N GLN A 104 -7.50 2.88 1.99
CA GLN A 104 -6.83 3.61 0.91
C GLN A 104 -6.62 2.72 -0.32
N LEU A 105 -6.08 1.52 -0.15
CA LEU A 105 -5.84 0.57 -1.26
C LEU A 105 -7.14 0.10 -1.91
N SER A 106 -8.19 -0.14 -1.12
CA SER A 106 -9.49 -0.55 -1.65
C SER A 106 -10.23 0.58 -2.37
N SER A 107 -9.95 1.84 -2.04
CA SER A 107 -10.59 3.02 -2.66
C SER A 107 -9.80 3.56 -3.84
N PHE A 108 -8.60 4.09 -3.61
CA PHE A 108 -7.79 4.74 -4.65
C PHE A 108 -7.04 3.74 -5.54
N GLY A 109 -6.83 2.53 -5.02
CA GLY A 109 -6.10 1.48 -5.70
C GLY A 109 -4.61 1.43 -5.35
N PRO A 110 -3.97 0.29 -5.63
CA PRO A 110 -2.53 0.13 -5.49
C PRO A 110 -1.77 0.85 -6.62
N THR A 111 -0.54 1.30 -6.32
CA THR A 111 0.41 1.73 -7.36
C THR A 111 1.00 0.49 -8.05
N MET A 112 1.04 0.42 -9.38
CA MET A 112 1.54 -0.75 -10.10
C MET A 112 2.98 -0.61 -10.60
N THR A 113 3.76 0.31 -10.02
CA THR A 113 5.08 0.68 -10.54
C THR A 113 6.01 -0.52 -10.68
N LEU A 114 6.11 -1.38 -9.65
CA LEU A 114 6.95 -2.58 -9.73
C LEU A 114 6.45 -3.58 -10.77
N ALA A 115 5.13 -3.77 -10.85
CA ALA A 115 4.51 -4.64 -11.85
C ALA A 115 4.81 -4.15 -13.27
N GLN A 116 4.74 -2.84 -13.51
CA GLN A 116 5.05 -2.22 -14.79
C GLN A 116 6.51 -2.45 -15.19
N GLU A 117 7.45 -2.28 -14.25
CA GLU A 117 8.88 -2.49 -14.50
C GLU A 117 9.21 -3.96 -14.73
N LEU A 118 8.57 -4.89 -14.01
CA LEU A 118 8.69 -6.33 -14.26
C LEU A 118 8.10 -6.72 -15.62
N LEU A 119 6.96 -6.15 -16.01
CA LEU A 119 6.34 -6.40 -17.30
C LEU A 119 7.24 -5.97 -18.46
N LYS A 120 7.88 -4.79 -18.37
CA LYS A 120 8.85 -4.30 -19.37
C LYS A 120 10.06 -5.23 -19.51
N LYS A 121 10.42 -5.95 -18.44
CA LYS A 121 11.49 -6.97 -18.43
C LYS A 121 11.02 -8.35 -18.92
N GLY A 122 9.76 -8.49 -19.34
CA GLY A 122 9.22 -9.74 -19.86
C GLY A 122 8.69 -10.69 -18.78
N GLU A 123 8.65 -10.29 -17.51
CA GLU A 123 8.21 -11.12 -16.38
C GLU A 123 6.67 -11.21 -16.28
N LYS A 124 6.04 -11.63 -17.37
CA LYS A 124 4.58 -11.62 -17.57
C LYS A 124 3.83 -12.44 -16.52
N GLN A 125 4.30 -13.66 -16.24
CA GLN A 125 3.59 -14.55 -15.32
C GLN A 125 3.52 -13.97 -13.90
N ALA A 126 4.63 -13.43 -13.40
CA ALA A 126 4.67 -12.81 -12.07
C ALA A 126 3.73 -11.59 -11.97
N VAL A 127 3.59 -10.83 -13.06
CA VAL A 127 2.64 -9.71 -13.12
C VAL A 127 1.20 -10.23 -13.13
N LEU A 128 0.89 -11.28 -13.88
CA LEU A 128 -0.44 -11.90 -13.88
C LEU A 128 -0.83 -12.43 -12.49
N ASP A 129 0.07 -13.14 -11.82
CA ASP A 129 -0.15 -13.68 -10.47
C ASP A 129 -0.38 -12.53 -9.47
N PHE A 130 0.40 -11.46 -9.57
CA PHE A 130 0.20 -10.26 -8.76
C PHE A 130 -1.16 -9.60 -8.99
N LEU A 131 -1.62 -9.50 -10.24
CA LEU A 131 -2.92 -8.91 -10.54
C LEU A 131 -4.09 -9.76 -9.98
N ASP A 132 -3.89 -11.07 -9.84
CA ASP A 132 -4.83 -11.94 -9.14
C ASP A 132 -4.88 -11.65 -7.63
N GLU A 133 -3.74 -11.45 -6.99
CA GLU A 133 -3.70 -11.05 -5.58
C GLU A 133 -4.34 -9.66 -5.35
N VAL A 134 -4.12 -8.71 -6.26
CA VAL A 134 -4.75 -7.38 -6.17
C VAL A 134 -6.27 -7.45 -6.25
N ALA A 135 -6.83 -8.35 -7.06
CA ALA A 135 -8.27 -8.50 -7.20
C ALA A 135 -8.96 -8.77 -5.84
N ALA A 136 -8.28 -9.47 -4.93
CA ALA A 136 -8.81 -9.83 -3.61
C ALA A 136 -9.12 -8.61 -2.73
N PHE A 137 -8.34 -7.53 -2.82
CA PHE A 137 -8.56 -6.33 -1.99
C PHE A 137 -9.10 -5.13 -2.74
N TRP A 138 -8.99 -5.09 -4.07
CA TRP A 138 -9.37 -3.92 -4.89
C TRP A 138 -10.68 -4.13 -5.68
N ALA A 139 -11.00 -5.36 -6.06
CA ALA A 139 -12.14 -5.69 -6.91
C ALA A 139 -13.20 -6.58 -6.22
N THR A 140 -12.99 -6.98 -4.97
CA THR A 140 -13.87 -7.91 -4.25
C THR A 140 -14.60 -7.23 -3.08
N PRO A 141 -15.95 -7.21 -3.07
CA PRO A 141 -16.73 -6.61 -1.99
C PRO A 141 -16.37 -7.21 -0.63
N LYS A 142 -16.20 -6.34 0.37
CA LYS A 142 -15.99 -6.75 1.76
C LYS A 142 -17.31 -6.71 2.53
N PRO A 143 -17.51 -7.60 3.51
CA PRO A 143 -18.67 -7.54 4.39
C PRO A 143 -18.85 -6.15 5.02
N GLY A 144 -20.08 -5.65 5.04
CA GLY A 144 -20.42 -4.34 5.60
C GLY A 144 -20.23 -3.15 4.66
N GLN A 145 -19.73 -3.35 3.44
CA GLN A 145 -19.70 -2.28 2.43
C GLN A 145 -21.08 -2.02 1.82
N PRO A 146 -21.44 -0.75 1.55
CA PRO A 146 -22.73 -0.43 0.95
C PRO A 146 -22.78 -0.91 -0.51
N ALA A 147 -23.97 -1.31 -0.96
CA ALA A 147 -24.22 -1.77 -2.34
C ALA A 147 -23.84 -0.72 -3.40
N SER A 148 -23.81 0.56 -3.03
CA SER A 148 -23.37 1.66 -3.90
C SER A 148 -21.92 1.53 -4.41
N LEU A 149 -21.06 0.77 -3.71
CA LEU A 149 -19.69 0.53 -4.16
C LEU A 149 -19.60 -0.54 -5.26
N LYS A 150 -20.67 -1.30 -5.54
CA LYS A 150 -20.62 -2.42 -6.49
C LYS A 150 -20.11 -2.00 -7.87
N ALA A 151 -20.64 -0.90 -8.43
CA ALA A 151 -20.24 -0.41 -9.75
C ALA A 151 -18.75 -0.01 -9.82
N LEU A 152 -18.22 0.57 -8.74
CA LEU A 152 -16.79 0.89 -8.63
C LEU A 152 -15.94 -0.39 -8.72
N MET A 153 -16.32 -1.42 -7.96
CA MET A 153 -15.58 -2.68 -7.89
C MET A 153 -15.68 -3.50 -9.17
N ASP A 154 -16.85 -3.49 -9.81
CA ASP A 154 -17.04 -4.07 -11.15
C ASP A 154 -16.12 -3.39 -12.17
N GLY A 155 -15.94 -2.07 -12.06
CA GLY A 155 -14.99 -1.29 -12.86
C GLY A 155 -13.53 -1.69 -12.62
N HIS A 156 -13.11 -1.82 -11.37
CA HIS A 156 -11.77 -2.33 -11.03
C HIS A 156 -11.55 -3.75 -11.58
N ALA A 157 -12.54 -4.62 -11.43
CA ALA A 157 -12.50 -5.99 -11.95
C ALA A 157 -12.37 -6.00 -13.49
N ALA A 158 -13.10 -5.13 -14.19
CA ALA A 158 -13.01 -4.98 -15.64
C ALA A 158 -11.62 -4.52 -16.08
N GLN A 159 -11.05 -3.54 -15.38
CA GLN A 159 -9.70 -3.03 -15.65
C GLN A 159 -8.64 -4.14 -15.47
N LEU A 160 -8.70 -4.89 -14.37
CA LEU A 160 -7.80 -6.03 -14.14
C LEU A 160 -7.95 -7.08 -15.25
N ARG A 161 -9.18 -7.42 -15.66
CA ARG A 161 -9.42 -8.35 -16.76
C ARG A 161 -8.82 -7.86 -18.07
N GLN A 162 -8.97 -6.58 -18.39
CA GLN A 162 -8.40 -5.97 -19.60
C GLN A 162 -6.88 -6.10 -19.61
N TRP A 163 -6.20 -5.63 -18.55
CA TRP A 163 -4.74 -5.72 -18.48
C TRP A 163 -4.23 -7.15 -18.58
N LYS A 164 -4.87 -8.10 -17.89
CA LYS A 164 -4.50 -9.52 -17.98
C LYS A 164 -4.69 -10.07 -19.40
N ALA A 165 -5.75 -9.69 -20.11
CA ALA A 165 -5.97 -10.09 -21.50
C ALA A 165 -4.90 -9.52 -22.44
N GLU A 166 -4.55 -8.24 -22.28
CA GLU A 166 -3.51 -7.59 -23.07
C GLU A 166 -2.12 -8.23 -22.83
N ILE A 167 -1.76 -8.51 -21.58
CA ILE A 167 -0.50 -9.19 -21.24
C ILE A 167 -0.43 -10.59 -21.87
N ARG A 168 -1.53 -11.37 -21.80
CA ARG A 168 -1.62 -12.71 -22.41
C ARG A 168 -1.53 -12.66 -23.93
N ALA A 169 -2.06 -11.61 -24.56
CA ALA A 169 -1.91 -11.33 -25.98
C ALA A 169 -0.50 -10.82 -26.37
N GLY A 170 0.43 -10.76 -25.40
CA GLY A 170 1.80 -10.32 -25.62
C GLY A 170 1.99 -8.80 -25.66
N LYS A 171 0.94 -8.01 -25.40
CA LYS A 171 1.02 -6.55 -25.29
C LYS A 171 1.65 -6.15 -23.96
N GLN A 172 2.10 -4.90 -23.88
CA GLN A 172 2.59 -4.27 -22.65
C GLN A 172 1.70 -3.08 -22.31
N PRO A 173 0.54 -3.32 -21.66
CA PRO A 173 -0.30 -2.21 -21.25
C PRO A 173 0.37 -1.33 -20.19
N THR A 174 -0.08 -0.08 -20.14
CA THR A 174 0.23 0.82 -19.03
C THR A 174 -0.62 0.43 -17.83
N LEU A 175 0.02 -0.12 -16.80
CA LEU A 175 -0.60 -0.59 -15.56
C LEU A 175 -0.92 0.55 -14.59
N ASN A 176 -1.27 1.74 -15.08
CA ASN A 176 -1.58 2.87 -14.22
C ASN A 176 -3.05 3.24 -14.39
N ARG A 177 -3.66 3.80 -13.34
CA ARG A 177 -4.92 4.51 -13.53
C ARG A 177 -4.65 5.75 -14.39
N VAL A 178 -5.31 5.88 -15.53
CA VAL A 178 -5.55 7.20 -16.11
C VAL A 178 -6.34 7.95 -15.04
N ARG A 179 -5.79 9.07 -14.56
CA ARG A 179 -6.39 9.81 -13.44
C ARG A 179 -7.77 10.31 -13.81
#